data_AF-A0A8T5U0V5-F1
#
_entry.id   AF-A0A8T5U0V5-F1
#
_cell.length_a   1.000
_cell.length_b   1.000
_cell.length_c   1.000
_cell.angle_alpha   90.00
_cell.angle_beta   90.00
_cell.angle_gamma   90.00
#
_symmetry.space_group_name_H-M   'P 1'
#
loop_
_entity.id
_entity.type
_entity.pdbx_description
1 polymer ?
#
loop_
_entity_poly.entity_id
_entity_poly.type
_entity_poly.pdbx_seq_one_letter_code
_entity_poly.pdbx_strand_id
1 'polypeptide(L)'
;NYKILIKKIIFIILIMVKKDKRKSKRVNIKKERQKLIKEKKKLHPDQDFQIDKKSTKKIDIRLEKETKLYWIRAITAVLSGLLGRLLFGIPNTNFVFGYLLLIWMLCFWFITPFGVSFLVLKYKYDKEEWNWKNIIKPGIGIYFFLFMIVSVVTHTFLAFI
;
A
#
# COMPACT_ATOMS: atom_id res chain seq x y z
N ASN A 1 76.60 1.36 31.05
CA ASN A 1 75.14 1.56 31.04
C ASN A 1 74.38 0.85 29.89
N TYR A 2 75.06 0.25 28.91
CA TYR A 2 74.42 -0.43 27.76
C TYR A 2 73.70 -1.76 28.09
N LYS A 3 74.15 -2.49 29.13
CA LYS A 3 73.52 -3.75 29.58
C LYS A 3 72.06 -3.57 30.02
N ILE A 4 71.71 -2.42 30.60
CA ILE A 4 70.35 -2.11 31.06
C ILE A 4 69.43 -1.80 29.87
N LEU A 5 69.96 -1.11 28.85
CA LEU A 5 69.21 -0.77 27.64
C LEU A 5 68.83 -2.01 26.83
N ILE A 6 69.79 -2.94 26.64
CA ILE A 6 69.57 -4.21 25.92
C ILE A 6 68.53 -5.07 26.65
N LYS A 7 68.59 -5.12 27.99
CA LYS A 7 67.62 -5.88 28.80
C LYS A 7 66.20 -5.30 28.69
N LYS A 8 66.06 -3.96 28.60
CA LYS A 8 64.78 -3.28 28.33
C LYS A 8 64.24 -3.58 26.93
N ILE A 9 65.09 -3.57 25.91
CA ILE A 9 64.68 -3.86 24.53
C ILE A 9 64.21 -5.31 24.41
N ILE A 10 64.96 -6.26 24.97
CA ILE A 10 64.56 -7.68 24.98
C ILE A 10 63.23 -7.87 25.74
N PHE A 11 63.05 -7.17 26.86
CA PHE A 11 61.80 -7.23 27.63
C PHE A 11 60.60 -6.67 26.86
N ILE A 12 60.77 -5.57 26.11
CA ILE A 12 59.73 -4.99 25.25
C ILE A 12 59.38 -5.94 24.09
N ILE A 13 60.39 -6.55 23.45
CA ILE A 13 60.18 -7.55 22.39
C ILE A 13 59.43 -8.78 22.94
N LEU A 14 59.81 -9.27 24.13
CA LEU A 14 59.12 -10.39 24.80
C LEU A 14 57.66 -10.06 25.16
N ILE A 15 57.37 -8.82 25.55
CA ILE A 15 56.00 -8.35 25.79
C ILE A 15 55.20 -8.29 24.48
N MET A 16 55.79 -7.81 23.40
CA MET A 16 55.12 -7.75 22.09
C MET A 16 54.81 -9.14 21.55
N VAL A 17 55.73 -10.10 21.66
CA VAL A 17 55.54 -11.49 21.20
C VAL A 17 54.44 -12.22 22.00
N LYS A 18 54.18 -11.83 23.25
CA LYS A 18 53.16 -12.49 24.09
C LYS A 18 51.72 -12.04 23.80
N LYS A 19 51.50 -11.03 22.94
CA LYS A 19 50.20 -10.34 22.84
C LYS A 19 49.20 -10.92 21.82
N ASP A 20 49.58 -11.90 21.01
CA ASP A 20 48.72 -12.47 19.95
C ASP A 20 48.24 -13.91 20.19
N LYS A 21 47.70 -14.18 21.38
CA LYS A 21 46.93 -15.43 21.64
C LYS A 21 45.57 -15.20 22.27
N ARG A 22 44.89 -14.07 21.95
CA ARG A 22 43.46 -13.96 22.24
C ARG A 22 42.69 -14.74 21.17
N LYS A 23 42.42 -16.01 21.45
CA LYS A 23 41.45 -16.82 20.68
C LYS A 23 40.19 -15.97 20.47
N SER A 24 39.91 -15.62 19.21
CA SER A 24 38.63 -15.07 18.79
C SER A 24 37.55 -16.05 19.25
N LYS A 25 36.89 -15.70 20.36
CA LYS A 25 35.75 -16.45 20.86
C LYS A 25 34.70 -16.24 19.78
N ARG A 26 34.36 -17.28 19.00
CA ARG A 26 33.27 -17.25 18.02
C ARG A 26 31.97 -17.00 18.79
N VAL A 27 31.67 -15.74 19.09
CA VAL A 27 30.40 -15.35 19.66
C VAL A 27 29.37 -15.68 18.60
N ASN A 28 28.46 -16.60 18.93
CA ASN A 28 27.39 -16.95 18.03
C ASN A 28 26.41 -15.78 18.02
N ILE A 29 26.60 -14.86 17.07
CA ILE A 29 25.86 -13.59 16.90
C ILE A 29 24.35 -13.83 16.97
N LYS A 30 23.90 -14.99 16.48
CA LYS A 30 22.49 -15.42 16.51
C LYS A 30 21.96 -15.61 17.94
N LYS A 31 22.76 -16.20 18.84
CA LYS A 31 22.39 -16.40 20.26
C LYS A 31 22.40 -15.08 21.04
N GLU A 32 23.31 -14.17 20.73
CA GLU A 32 23.37 -12.86 21.38
C GLU A 32 22.20 -11.96 20.97
N ARG A 33 21.86 -11.92 19.68
CA ARG A 33 20.67 -11.21 19.18
C ARG A 33 19.38 -11.70 19.84
N GLN A 34 19.23 -13.01 20.02
CA GLN A 34 18.05 -13.58 20.69
C GLN A 34 17.97 -13.21 22.18
N LYS A 35 19.10 -13.10 22.88
CA LYS A 35 19.13 -12.61 24.26
C LYS A 35 18.74 -11.15 24.36
N LEU A 36 19.31 -10.30 23.50
CA LEU A 36 19.00 -8.87 23.45
C LEU A 36 17.54 -8.59 23.10
N ILE A 37 16.94 -9.37 22.19
CA ILE A 37 15.50 -9.27 21.86
C ILE A 37 14.66 -9.70 23.07
N LYS A 38 15.00 -10.80 23.75
CA LYS A 38 14.28 -11.25 24.96
C LYS A 38 14.40 -10.25 26.11
N GLU A 39 15.55 -9.61 26.28
CA GLU A 39 15.77 -8.56 27.30
C GLU A 39 14.97 -7.30 26.97
N LYS A 40 14.99 -6.83 25.71
CA LYS A 40 14.16 -5.70 25.28
C LYS A 40 12.67 -5.96 25.47
N LYS A 41 12.21 -7.18 25.17
CA LYS A 41 10.80 -7.59 25.32
C LYS A 41 10.33 -7.65 26.79
N LYS A 42 11.26 -7.89 27.72
CA LYS A 42 10.99 -7.84 29.17
C LYS A 42 10.97 -6.42 29.73
N LEU A 43 11.78 -5.52 29.15
CA LEU A 43 11.88 -4.12 29.58
C LEU A 43 10.71 -3.25 29.11
N HIS A 44 10.14 -3.53 27.93
CA HIS A 44 9.02 -2.75 27.38
C HIS A 44 7.93 -3.62 26.73
N PRO A 45 7.24 -4.49 27.50
CA PRO A 45 6.16 -5.32 26.96
C PRO A 45 5.00 -4.48 26.39
N ASP A 46 4.75 -3.30 26.96
CA ASP A 46 3.63 -2.44 26.57
C ASP A 46 3.89 -1.63 25.30
N GLN A 47 5.15 -1.39 24.92
CA GLN A 47 5.48 -0.65 23.70
C GLN A 47 5.20 -1.49 22.46
N ASP A 48 5.60 -2.77 22.44
CA ASP A 48 5.31 -3.69 21.34
C ASP A 48 3.79 -3.88 21.18
N PHE A 49 3.05 -4.08 22.28
CA PHE A 49 1.59 -4.21 22.24
C PHE A 49 0.87 -2.94 21.75
N GLN A 50 1.35 -1.75 22.11
CA GLN A 50 0.78 -0.49 21.61
C GLN A 50 1.13 -0.22 20.15
N ILE A 51 2.34 -0.57 19.71
CA ILE A 51 2.77 -0.46 18.30
C ILE A 51 1.93 -1.41 17.44
N ASP A 52 1.75 -2.65 17.87
CA ASP A 52 0.91 -3.63 17.17
C ASP A 52 -0.54 -3.14 17.11
N LYS A 53 -1.16 -2.78 18.24
CA LYS A 53 -2.55 -2.29 18.27
C LYS A 53 -2.77 -1.02 17.45
N LYS A 54 -1.78 -0.12 17.37
CA LYS A 54 -1.82 1.09 16.54
C LYS A 54 -1.63 0.77 15.06
N SER A 55 -0.82 -0.23 14.72
CA SER A 55 -0.65 -0.69 13.34
C SER A 55 -1.89 -1.41 12.82
N THR A 56 -2.53 -2.27 13.63
CA THR A 56 -3.79 -2.94 13.29
C THR A 56 -4.89 -1.91 13.01
N LYS A 57 -5.06 -0.92 13.91
CA LYS A 57 -6.04 0.17 13.69
C LYS A 57 -5.82 0.93 12.38
N LYS A 58 -4.57 1.20 11.99
CA LYS A 58 -4.27 1.86 10.71
C LYS A 58 -4.62 0.99 9.51
N ILE A 59 -4.38 -0.32 9.60
CA ILE A 59 -4.74 -1.29 8.56
C ILE A 59 -6.27 -1.37 8.43
N ASP A 60 -6.99 -1.45 9.54
CA ASP A 60 -8.46 -1.53 9.55
C ASP A 60 -9.09 -0.28 8.94
N ILE A 61 -8.62 0.91 9.31
CA ILE A 61 -9.09 2.19 8.74
C ILE A 61 -8.84 2.24 7.24
N ARG A 62 -7.67 1.77 6.78
CA ARG A 62 -7.35 1.72 5.35
C ARG A 62 -8.28 0.76 4.61
N LEU A 63 -8.50 -0.43 5.17
CA LEU A 63 -9.37 -1.44 4.58
C LEU A 63 -10.81 -0.94 4.45
N GLU A 64 -11.30 -0.22 5.46
CA GLU A 64 -12.64 0.38 5.45
C GLU A 64 -12.78 1.46 4.37
N LYS A 65 -11.77 2.33 4.21
CA LYS A 65 -11.73 3.35 3.15
C LYS A 65 -11.69 2.74 1.75
N GLU A 66 -10.85 1.72 1.54
CA GLU A 66 -10.76 1.00 0.27
C GLU A 66 -12.09 0.30 -0.07
N THR A 67 -12.74 -0.28 0.93
CA THR A 67 -14.08 -0.91 0.79
C THR A 67 -15.14 0.10 0.40
N LYS A 68 -15.18 1.27 1.05
CA LYS A 68 -16.12 2.35 0.69
C LYS A 68 -15.92 2.81 -0.76
N LEU A 69 -14.67 3.03 -1.17
CA LEU A 69 -14.33 3.41 -2.55
C LEU A 69 -14.74 2.33 -3.57
N TYR A 70 -14.59 1.05 -3.21
CA TYR A 70 -15.05 -0.07 -4.03
C TYR A 70 -16.56 -0.02 -4.26
N TRP A 71 -17.36 0.14 -3.21
CA TRP A 71 -18.82 0.23 -3.31
C TRP A 71 -19.28 1.45 -4.10
N ILE A 72 -18.66 2.60 -3.87
CA ILE A 72 -18.90 3.81 -4.65
C ILE A 72 -18.68 3.55 -6.15
N ARG A 73 -17.59 2.87 -6.50
CA ARG A 73 -17.31 2.51 -7.90
C ARG A 73 -18.36 1.58 -8.47
N ALA A 74 -18.79 0.57 -7.73
CA ALA A 74 -19.83 -0.34 -8.18
C ALA A 74 -21.13 0.42 -8.51
N ILE A 75 -21.57 1.32 -7.62
CA ILE A 75 -22.77 2.15 -7.83
C ILE A 75 -22.59 3.08 -9.04
N THR A 76 -21.42 3.71 -9.13
CA THR A 76 -21.09 4.62 -10.25
C THR A 76 -21.10 3.87 -11.58
N ALA A 77 -20.59 2.63 -11.63
CA ALA A 77 -20.58 1.82 -12.84
C ALA A 77 -21.99 1.53 -13.34
N VAL A 78 -22.89 1.16 -12.42
CA VAL A 78 -24.30 0.90 -12.73
C VAL A 78 -24.97 2.17 -13.25
N LEU A 79 -24.83 3.30 -12.54
CA LEU A 79 -25.40 4.58 -12.95
C LEU A 79 -24.84 5.06 -14.29
N SER A 80 -23.52 4.96 -14.47
CA SER A 80 -22.84 5.36 -15.70
C SER A 80 -23.25 4.50 -16.89
N GLY A 81 -23.41 3.18 -16.70
CA GLY A 81 -23.86 2.27 -17.76
C GLY A 81 -25.31 2.51 -18.15
N LEU A 82 -26.19 2.73 -17.17
CA LEU A 82 -27.59 3.06 -17.40
C LEU A 82 -27.73 4.41 -18.13
N LEU A 83 -27.11 5.47 -17.61
CA LEU A 83 -27.16 6.81 -18.20
C LEU A 83 -26.45 6.87 -19.56
N GLY A 84 -25.31 6.21 -19.69
CA GLY A 84 -24.57 6.12 -20.94
C GLY A 84 -25.43 5.50 -22.03
N ARG A 85 -26.13 4.40 -21.72
CA ARG A 85 -27.05 3.79 -22.69
C ARG A 85 -28.31 4.63 -22.91
N LEU A 86 -28.84 5.33 -21.92
CA LEU A 86 -30.02 6.18 -22.10
C LEU A 86 -29.72 7.40 -22.98
N LEU A 87 -28.59 8.08 -22.74
CA LEU A 87 -28.18 9.29 -23.45
C LEU A 87 -27.63 9.00 -24.85
N PHE A 88 -26.80 7.96 -24.97
CA PHE A 88 -26.17 7.58 -26.23
C PHE A 88 -26.83 6.37 -26.87
N GLY A 89 -28.04 5.96 -26.48
CA GLY A 89 -28.69 4.77 -27.04
C GLY A 89 -29.80 5.01 -28.03
N ILE A 90 -30.10 6.28 -28.33
CA ILE A 90 -31.20 6.68 -29.19
C ILE A 90 -30.83 6.42 -30.68
N PRO A 91 -31.77 5.95 -31.53
CA PRO A 91 -31.48 5.36 -32.85
C PRO A 91 -30.88 6.30 -33.92
N ASN A 92 -30.68 7.59 -33.63
CA ASN A 92 -30.26 8.59 -34.62
C ASN A 92 -28.75 8.85 -34.70
N THR A 93 -27.92 8.15 -33.92
CA THR A 93 -26.45 8.33 -33.93
C THR A 93 -25.70 7.09 -34.42
N ASN A 94 -26.00 6.67 -35.66
CA ASN A 94 -25.68 5.35 -36.22
C ASN A 94 -24.22 5.00 -36.55
N PHE A 95 -23.19 5.62 -35.98
CA PHE A 95 -21.82 5.21 -36.34
C PHE A 95 -20.74 5.22 -35.25
N VAL A 96 -21.03 5.68 -34.03
CA VAL A 96 -19.98 5.84 -32.99
C VAL A 96 -20.42 5.35 -31.59
N PHE A 97 -21.35 4.39 -31.52
CA PHE A 97 -21.92 3.93 -30.24
C PHE A 97 -20.89 3.31 -29.30
N GLY A 98 -20.06 2.38 -29.78
CA GLY A 98 -19.08 1.69 -28.92
C GLY A 98 -17.98 2.61 -28.38
N TYR A 99 -17.43 3.47 -29.24
CA TYR A 99 -16.33 4.36 -28.88
C TYR A 99 -16.78 5.50 -27.95
N LEU A 100 -17.96 6.09 -28.17
CA LEU A 100 -18.49 7.13 -27.28
C LEU A 100 -18.84 6.56 -25.91
N LEU A 101 -19.42 5.36 -25.85
CA LEU A 101 -19.71 4.70 -24.58
C LEU A 101 -18.43 4.34 -23.81
N LEU A 102 -17.36 3.98 -24.52
CA LEU A 102 -16.05 3.73 -23.93
C LEU A 102 -15.40 5.01 -23.40
N ILE A 103 -15.47 6.12 -24.15
CA ILE A 103 -15.01 7.44 -23.67
C ILE A 103 -15.82 7.87 -22.45
N TRP A 104 -17.14 7.71 -22.48
CA TRP A 104 -18.03 8.01 -21.36
C TRP A 104 -17.65 7.23 -20.09
N MET A 105 -17.46 5.92 -20.24
CA MET A 105 -17.00 5.04 -19.17
C MET A 105 -15.67 5.52 -18.57
N LEU A 106 -14.70 5.89 -19.42
CA LEU A 106 -13.40 6.40 -18.99
C LEU A 106 -13.53 7.75 -18.27
N CYS A 107 -14.35 8.67 -18.78
CA CYS A 107 -14.61 9.96 -18.13
C CYS A 107 -15.16 9.77 -16.71
N PHE A 108 -16.19 8.94 -16.54
CA PHE A 108 -16.72 8.63 -15.21
C PHE A 108 -15.71 7.89 -14.33
N TRP A 109 -14.95 6.97 -14.92
CA TRP A 109 -13.93 6.24 -14.18
C TRP A 109 -12.85 7.16 -13.60
N PHE A 110 -12.43 8.19 -14.33
CA PHE A 110 -11.48 9.16 -13.83
C PHE A 110 -12.16 10.18 -12.90
N ILE A 111 -13.29 10.77 -13.29
CA ILE A 111 -13.89 11.90 -12.57
C ILE A 111 -14.47 11.47 -11.21
N THR A 112 -15.21 10.37 -11.17
CA THR A 112 -15.97 9.98 -9.97
C THR A 112 -15.11 9.69 -8.74
N PRO A 113 -13.97 8.97 -8.81
CA PRO A 113 -13.14 8.78 -7.62
C PRO A 113 -12.58 10.09 -7.05
N PHE A 114 -12.25 11.08 -7.88
CA PHE A 114 -11.86 12.41 -7.37
C PHE A 114 -13.08 13.14 -6.80
N GLY A 115 -14.19 13.18 -7.54
CA GLY A 115 -15.42 13.83 -7.12
C GLY A 115 -15.91 13.32 -5.77
N VAL A 116 -16.03 12.01 -5.60
CA VAL A 116 -16.53 11.41 -4.36
C VAL A 116 -15.56 11.59 -3.19
N SER A 117 -14.26 11.55 -3.44
CA SER A 117 -13.26 11.77 -2.39
C SER A 117 -13.31 13.20 -1.83
N PHE A 118 -13.58 14.20 -2.69
CA PHE A 118 -13.67 15.61 -2.28
C PHE A 118 -15.08 16.02 -1.81
N LEU A 119 -16.14 15.62 -2.50
CA LEU A 119 -17.53 16.06 -2.23
C LEU A 119 -18.20 15.25 -1.12
N VAL A 120 -18.08 13.91 -1.16
CA VAL A 120 -18.87 13.02 -0.28
C VAL A 120 -18.09 12.69 0.98
N LEU A 121 -16.85 12.21 0.80
CA LEU A 121 -16.07 11.69 1.92
C LEU A 121 -15.32 12.79 2.67
N LYS A 122 -15.26 14.01 2.10
CA LYS A 122 -14.58 15.20 2.64
C LYS A 122 -13.28 14.82 3.36
N TYR A 123 -12.51 13.92 2.76
CA TYR A 123 -11.31 13.42 3.41
C TYR A 123 -10.41 14.62 3.70
N LYS A 124 -10.02 14.81 4.96
CA LYS A 124 -8.96 15.77 5.30
C LYS A 124 -7.77 15.39 4.42
N TYR A 125 -7.30 16.36 3.64
CA TYR A 125 -6.26 16.14 2.64
C TYR A 125 -4.95 15.78 3.32
N ASP A 126 -4.74 14.48 3.55
CA ASP A 126 -3.52 13.94 4.14
C ASP A 126 -2.66 13.41 3.00
N LYS A 127 -1.53 14.08 2.73
CA LYS A 127 -0.67 13.80 1.56
C LYS A 127 -0.17 12.36 1.51
N GLU A 128 -0.06 11.67 2.65
CA GLU A 128 0.39 10.28 2.73
C GLU A 128 -0.71 9.28 2.34
N GLU A 129 -1.99 9.58 2.60
CA GLU A 129 -3.12 8.73 2.18
C GLU A 129 -3.53 9.02 0.73
N TRP A 130 -3.38 10.27 0.28
CA TRP A 130 -3.80 10.73 -1.05
C TRP A 130 -2.76 10.47 -2.14
N ASN A 131 -2.49 9.19 -2.42
CA ASN A 131 -1.76 8.80 -3.61
C ASN A 131 -2.74 8.45 -4.73
N TRP A 132 -2.61 9.06 -5.91
CA TRP A 132 -3.47 8.82 -7.09
C TRP A 132 -3.60 7.32 -7.40
N LYS A 133 -2.54 6.55 -7.15
CA LYS A 133 -2.53 5.09 -7.29
C LYS A 133 -3.52 4.41 -6.33
N ASN A 134 -3.62 4.86 -5.09
CA ASN A 134 -4.51 4.28 -4.08
C ASN A 134 -5.97 4.64 -4.35
N ILE A 135 -6.23 5.77 -5.01
CA ILE A 135 -7.57 6.18 -5.40
C ILE A 135 -8.02 5.42 -6.64
N ILE A 136 -7.15 5.21 -7.63
CA ILE A 136 -7.51 4.64 -8.93
C ILE A 136 -7.56 3.10 -8.91
N LYS A 137 -6.67 2.44 -8.17
CA LYS A 137 -6.55 0.96 -8.17
C LYS A 137 -7.78 0.19 -7.64
N PRO A 138 -8.43 0.60 -6.53
CA PRO A 138 -9.46 -0.23 -5.92
C PRO A 138 -10.66 -0.43 -6.84
N GLY A 139 -11.12 -1.66 -7.06
CA GLY A 139 -12.38 -1.88 -7.77
C GLY A 139 -12.40 -1.42 -9.24
N ILE A 140 -11.23 -1.41 -9.91
CA ILE A 140 -11.15 -1.17 -11.36
C ILE A 140 -11.97 -2.21 -12.12
N GLY A 141 -11.70 -3.49 -11.89
CA GLY A 141 -12.34 -4.59 -12.62
C GLY A 141 -13.86 -4.60 -12.42
N ILE A 142 -14.33 -4.45 -11.18
CA ILE A 142 -15.78 -4.46 -10.90
C ILE A 142 -16.50 -3.31 -11.60
N TYR A 143 -15.86 -2.14 -11.72
CA TYR A 143 -16.42 -1.00 -12.42
C TYR A 143 -16.64 -1.34 -13.90
N PHE A 144 -15.62 -1.85 -14.59
CA PHE A 144 -15.74 -2.25 -15.99
C PHE A 144 -16.78 -3.36 -16.19
N PHE A 145 -16.77 -4.39 -15.35
CA PHE A 145 -17.72 -5.50 -15.47
C PHE A 145 -19.17 -5.08 -15.26
N LEU A 146 -19.48 -4.35 -14.18
CA LEU A 146 -20.85 -3.89 -13.92
C LEU A 146 -21.33 -2.91 -14.99
N PHE A 147 -20.45 -2.00 -15.45
CA PHE A 147 -20.77 -1.09 -16.53
C PHE A 147 -21.16 -1.86 -17.80
N MET A 148 -20.36 -2.86 -18.21
CA MET A 148 -20.66 -3.68 -19.39
C MET A 148 -21.98 -4.43 -19.24
N ILE A 149 -22.18 -5.13 -18.12
CA ILE A 149 -23.39 -5.92 -17.88
C ILE A 149 -24.63 -5.01 -17.94
N VAL A 150 -24.63 -3.91 -17.20
CA VAL A 150 -25.77 -2.99 -17.15
C VAL A 150 -26.00 -2.35 -18.51
N SER A 151 -24.95 -1.96 -19.23
CA SER A 151 -25.08 -1.36 -20.55
C SER A 151 -25.68 -2.34 -21.57
N VAL A 152 -25.24 -3.61 -21.56
CA VAL A 152 -25.78 -4.65 -22.44
C VAL A 152 -27.22 -4.94 -22.09
N VAL A 153 -27.52 -5.18 -20.81
CA VAL A 153 -28.89 -5.44 -20.34
C VAL A 153 -29.83 -4.30 -20.72
N THR A 154 -29.42 -3.05 -20.47
CA THR A 154 -30.21 -1.85 -20.83
C THR A 154 -30.36 -1.72 -22.34
N HIS A 155 -29.32 -2.03 -23.12
CA HIS A 155 -29.38 -2.04 -24.58
C HIS A 155 -30.40 -3.07 -25.07
N THR A 156 -30.36 -4.28 -24.54
CA THR A 156 -31.29 -5.35 -24.87
C THR A 156 -32.71 -4.92 -24.56
N PHE A 157 -33.00 -4.42 -23.35
CA PHE A 157 -34.34 -3.95 -23.00
C PHE A 157 -34.84 -2.83 -23.94
N LEU A 158 -34.00 -1.85 -24.26
CA LEU A 158 -34.36 -0.76 -25.17
C LEU A 158 -34.50 -1.19 -26.63
N ALA A 159 -33.87 -2.29 -27.05
CA ALA A 159 -34.02 -2.81 -28.40
C ALA A 159 -35.29 -3.65 -28.58
N PHE A 160 -35.84 -4.17 -27.48
CA PHE A 160 -37.07 -4.97 -27.45
C PHE A 160 -38.34 -4.14 -27.19
N ILE A 161 -38.20 -2.91 -26.69
CA ILE A 161 -39.27 -1.92 -26.53
C ILE A 161 -39.38 -1.09 -27.81
#